data_AF-A0A179BAL0-F1
#
_entry.id   AF-A0A179BAL0-F1
#
_cell.length_a   1.000
_cell.length_b   1.000
_cell.length_c   1.000
_cell.angle_alpha   90.00
_cell.angle_beta   90.00
_cell.angle_gamma   90.00
#
_symmetry.space_group_name_H-M   'P 1'
#
loop_
_entity.id
_entity.type
_entity.pdbx_description
1 polymer ?
#
loop_
_entity_poly.entity_id
_entity_poly.type
_entity_poly.pdbx_seq_one_letter_code
_entity_poly.pdbx_strand_id
1 'polypeptide(L)'
;MAESEKSNPQMLSAEELRQKALELQLVEMQRDDKVKVREAKKHAEFVDDFFRKHVGDKERDIIRRVVMKAAADGKSEAMVYSFPSSFCTDSGRAINSARPEWPTTLQGKAKEIYDLFVEVARPHGYKLKAMVISFPGGMPGDIGFFLNWEAPVG
;
A
#
# COMPACT_ATOMS: atom_id res chain seq x y z
N MET A 1 10.02 60.77 -35.32
CA MET A 1 10.57 59.55 -34.68
C MET A 1 9.50 58.98 -33.79
N ALA A 2 9.08 57.73 -34.05
CA ALA A 2 8.50 56.73 -33.14
C ALA A 2 7.64 55.77 -33.98
N GLU A 3 8.27 54.75 -34.55
CA GLU A 3 7.58 53.57 -35.10
C GLU A 3 7.00 52.77 -33.93
N SER A 4 5.69 52.52 -33.99
CA SER A 4 5.04 51.55 -33.12
C SER A 4 4.92 50.26 -33.91
N GLU A 5 5.87 49.34 -33.69
CA GLU A 5 5.76 47.95 -34.10
C GLU A 5 4.55 47.33 -33.39
N LYS A 6 3.43 47.21 -34.10
CA LYS A 6 2.28 46.45 -33.64
C LYS A 6 2.63 44.97 -33.76
N SER A 7 2.94 44.32 -32.63
CA SER A 7 3.09 42.87 -32.58
C SER A 7 1.80 42.21 -33.09
N ASN A 8 1.88 41.53 -34.22
CA ASN A 8 0.78 40.76 -34.75
C ASN A 8 0.72 39.43 -33.99
N PRO A 9 -0.35 39.10 -33.24
CA PRO A 9 -0.51 37.77 -32.68
C PRO A 9 -0.83 36.79 -33.82
N GLN A 10 0.20 36.25 -34.47
CA GLN A 10 0.04 35.18 -35.45
C GLN A 10 -0.56 33.95 -34.74
N MET A 11 -1.83 33.67 -35.02
CA MET A 11 -2.45 32.41 -34.64
C MET A 11 -1.75 31.28 -35.40
N LEU A 12 -1.36 30.22 -34.68
CA LEU A 12 -0.84 29.00 -35.27
C LEU A 12 -1.83 28.45 -36.30
N SER A 13 -1.32 27.99 -37.44
CA SER A 13 -2.14 27.30 -38.44
C SER A 13 -2.72 26.02 -37.87
N ALA A 14 -3.81 25.52 -38.49
CA ALA A 14 -4.42 24.27 -38.09
C ALA A 14 -3.44 23.08 -38.15
N GLU A 15 -2.46 23.11 -39.05
CA GLU A 15 -1.44 22.06 -39.16
C GLU A 15 -0.42 22.13 -38.02
N GLU A 16 0.08 23.33 -37.68
CA GLU A 16 0.97 23.52 -36.54
C GLU A 16 0.29 23.14 -35.22
N LEU A 17 -1.02 23.43 -35.09
CA LEU A 17 -1.81 23.01 -33.93
C LEU A 17 -1.91 21.48 -33.83
N ARG A 18 -2.10 20.76 -34.95
CA ARG A 18 -2.11 19.28 -34.97
C ARG A 18 -0.75 18.69 -34.61
N GLN A 19 0.32 19.23 -35.17
CA GLN A 19 1.68 18.79 -34.85
C GLN A 19 2.00 18.98 -33.37
N LYS A 20 1.65 20.14 -32.81
CA LYS A 20 1.83 20.42 -31.39
C LYS A 20 0.97 19.52 -30.50
N ALA A 21 -0.26 19.22 -30.91
CA ALA A 21 -1.12 18.28 -30.20
C ALA A 21 -0.53 16.86 -30.17
N LEU A 22 0.02 16.39 -31.29
CA LEU A 22 0.70 15.09 -31.38
C LEU A 22 1.95 15.05 -30.48
N GLU A 23 2.76 16.11 -30.48
CA GLU A 23 3.94 16.21 -29.61
C GLU A 23 3.54 16.14 -28.13
N LEU A 24 2.51 16.87 -27.71
CA LEU A 24 2.01 16.84 -26.34
C LEU A 24 1.50 15.45 -25.94
N GLN A 25 0.77 14.76 -26.84
CA GLN A 25 0.33 13.39 -26.60
C GLN A 25 1.50 12.42 -26.44
N LEU A 26 2.54 12.53 -27.27
CA LEU A 26 3.74 11.71 -27.14
C LEU A 26 4.46 11.96 -25.80
N VAL A 27 4.55 13.22 -25.36
CA VAL A 27 5.14 13.57 -24.06
C VAL A 27 4.33 12.98 -22.90
N GLU A 28 3.00 13.04 -22.96
CA GLU A 28 2.11 12.45 -21.95
C GLU A 28 2.25 10.92 -21.90
N MET A 29 2.22 10.26 -23.05
CA MET A 29 2.43 8.81 -23.14
C MET A 29 3.78 8.39 -22.53
N GLN A 30 4.86 9.11 -22.85
CA GLN A 30 6.18 8.85 -22.26
C GLN A 30 6.20 9.05 -20.74
N ARG A 31 5.43 10.02 -20.22
CA ARG A 31 5.30 10.24 -18.78
C ARG A 31 4.59 9.07 -18.11
N ASP A 32 3.50 8.61 -18.70
CA ASP A 32 2.70 7.50 -18.19
C ASP A 32 3.47 6.19 -18.22
N ASP A 33 4.21 5.93 -19.29
CA ASP A 33 5.07 4.75 -19.37
C ASP A 33 6.18 4.78 -18.31
N LYS A 34 6.79 5.94 -18.05
CA LYS A 34 7.75 6.10 -16.94
C LYS A 34 7.12 5.90 -15.57
N VAL A 35 5.85 6.25 -15.38
CA VAL A 35 5.12 5.96 -14.13
C VAL A 35 4.89 4.46 -14.01
N LYS A 36 4.32 3.81 -15.03
CA LYS A 36 4.05 2.37 -15.06
C LYS A 36 5.31 1.53 -14.80
N VAL A 37 6.44 1.88 -15.43
CA VAL A 37 7.71 1.16 -15.23
C VAL A 37 8.21 1.30 -13.78
N ARG A 38 8.08 2.50 -13.19
CA ARG A 38 8.47 2.72 -11.78
C ARG A 38 7.56 1.97 -10.81
N GLU A 39 6.27 1.93 -11.09
CA GLU A 39 5.29 1.17 -10.29
C GLU A 39 5.54 -0.33 -10.38
N ALA A 40 5.75 -0.86 -11.59
CA ALA A 40 6.09 -2.26 -11.80
C ALA A 40 7.39 -2.65 -11.08
N LYS A 41 8.41 -1.79 -11.14
CA LYS A 41 9.67 -2.03 -10.41
C LYS A 41 9.46 -2.06 -8.90
N LYS A 42 8.75 -1.07 -8.33
CA LYS A 42 8.42 -1.05 -6.90
C LYS A 42 7.60 -2.26 -6.47
N HIS A 43 6.65 -2.67 -7.32
CA HIS A 43 5.85 -3.86 -7.07
C HIS A 43 6.71 -5.12 -7.05
N ALA A 44 7.61 -5.30 -8.03
CA ALA A 44 8.53 -6.43 -8.08
C ALA A 44 9.47 -6.46 -6.86
N GLU A 45 10.04 -5.32 -6.47
CA GLU A 45 10.87 -5.20 -5.27
C GLU A 45 10.09 -5.56 -4.00
N PHE A 46 8.82 -5.16 -3.91
CA PHE A 46 7.96 -5.48 -2.77
C PHE A 46 7.61 -6.97 -2.72
N VAL A 47 7.28 -7.60 -3.86
CA VAL A 47 7.03 -9.04 -3.95
C VAL A 47 8.26 -9.82 -3.48
N ASP A 48 9.45 -9.45 -3.98
CA ASP A 48 10.70 -10.11 -3.61
C ASP A 48 10.99 -9.97 -2.11
N ASP A 49 10.87 -8.75 -1.58
CA ASP A 49 11.06 -8.45 -0.17
C ASP A 49 10.09 -9.23 0.73
N PHE A 50 8.83 -9.35 0.32
CA PHE A 50 7.78 -10.01 1.08
C PHE A 50 7.98 -11.53 1.18
N PHE A 51 8.38 -12.18 0.08
CA PHE A 51 8.47 -13.65 0.03
C PHE A 51 9.87 -14.20 0.34
N ARG A 52 10.94 -13.43 0.09
CA ARG A 52 12.32 -13.92 0.23
C ARG A 52 13.04 -13.44 1.47
N LYS A 53 12.58 -12.36 2.11
CA LYS A 53 13.25 -11.80 3.28
C LYS A 53 12.42 -11.98 4.54
N HIS A 54 13.13 -12.12 5.65
CA HIS A 54 12.54 -12.22 6.98
C HIS A 54 12.20 -10.85 7.57
N VAL A 55 11.32 -10.85 8.57
CA VAL A 55 10.98 -9.67 9.39
C VAL A 55 12.19 -9.28 10.23
N GLY A 56 12.84 -8.18 9.86
CA GLY A 56 14.02 -7.67 10.55
C GLY A 56 13.72 -6.69 11.68
N ASP A 57 14.77 -6.19 12.31
CA ASP A 57 14.68 -5.24 13.44
C ASP A 57 14.00 -3.93 13.03
N LYS A 58 14.22 -3.47 11.80
CA LYS A 58 13.61 -2.25 11.29
C LYS A 58 12.08 -2.33 11.26
N GLU A 59 11.51 -3.44 10.78
CA GLU A 59 10.07 -3.67 10.81
C GLU A 59 9.55 -3.73 12.26
N ARG A 60 10.26 -4.44 13.15
CA ARG A 60 9.89 -4.52 14.58
C ARG A 60 9.87 -3.15 15.25
N ASP A 61 10.85 -2.30 14.94
CA ASP A 61 10.91 -0.93 15.45
C ASP A 61 9.79 -0.03 14.91
N ILE A 62 9.38 -0.22 13.65
CA ILE A 62 8.22 0.47 13.08
C ILE A 62 6.96 0.04 13.83
N ILE A 63 6.73 -1.26 14.01
CA ILE A 63 5.58 -1.80 14.75
C ILE A 63 5.53 -1.21 16.16
N ARG A 64 6.67 -1.24 16.88
CA ARG A 64 6.78 -0.67 18.23
C ARG A 64 6.40 0.80 18.25
N ARG A 65 6.96 1.61 17.35
CA ARG A 65 6.67 3.05 17.28
C ARG A 65 5.19 3.33 16.99
N VAL A 66 4.59 2.57 16.08
CA VAL A 66 3.16 2.69 15.73
C VAL A 66 2.27 2.39 16.93
N VAL A 67 2.54 1.29 17.64
CA VAL A 67 1.79 0.91 18.85
C VAL A 67 1.96 1.94 19.96
N MET A 68 3.20 2.35 20.24
CA MET A 68 3.47 3.37 21.28
C MET A 68 2.78 4.70 20.97
N LYS A 69 2.80 5.12 19.70
CA LYS A 69 2.09 6.33 19.28
C LYS A 69 0.57 6.19 19.48
N ALA A 70 -0.01 5.09 19.04
CA ALA A 70 -1.44 4.86 19.18
C ALA A 70 -1.87 4.83 20.65
N ALA A 71 -1.09 4.20 21.53
CA ALA A 71 -1.32 4.20 22.97
C ALA A 71 -1.23 5.61 23.57
N ALA A 72 -0.22 6.41 23.17
CA ALA A 72 -0.11 7.80 23.59
C ALA A 72 -1.29 8.67 23.12
N ASP A 73 -1.86 8.33 21.95
CA ASP A 73 -3.05 8.96 21.39
C ASP A 73 -4.37 8.42 22.02
N GLY A 74 -4.29 7.62 23.10
CA GLY A 74 -5.44 7.08 23.83
C GLY A 74 -6.17 5.93 23.13
N LYS A 75 -5.58 5.34 22.09
CA LYS A 75 -6.17 4.22 21.35
C LYS A 75 -5.82 2.89 21.99
N SER A 76 -6.67 1.90 21.78
CA SER A 76 -6.48 0.50 22.19
C SER A 76 -6.15 -0.43 21.01
N GLU A 77 -5.97 0.12 19.81
CA GLU A 77 -5.70 -0.63 18.59
C GLU A 77 -4.85 0.19 17.61
N ALA A 78 -3.98 -0.49 16.85
CA ALA A 78 -3.22 0.11 15.75
C ALA A 78 -3.01 -0.86 14.59
N MET A 79 -3.08 -0.34 13.35
CA MET A 79 -2.65 -1.07 12.16
C MET A 79 -1.13 -1.10 12.09
N VAL A 80 -0.53 -2.27 12.22
CA VAL A 80 0.92 -2.45 12.35
C VAL A 80 1.59 -2.99 11.10
N TYR A 81 0.81 -3.58 10.19
CA TYR A 81 1.30 -4.11 8.94
C TYR A 81 0.19 -4.17 7.89
N SER A 82 0.55 -4.08 6.62
CA SER A 82 -0.40 -4.26 5.51
C SER A 82 0.28 -4.89 4.30
N PHE A 83 -0.48 -5.69 3.55
CA PHE A 83 0.00 -6.38 2.35
C PHE A 83 -1.15 -6.74 1.40
N PRO A 84 -0.91 -7.00 0.11
CA PRO A 84 -1.95 -7.37 -0.85
C PRO A 84 -2.62 -8.69 -0.47
N SER A 85 -3.95 -8.73 -0.56
CA SER A 85 -4.77 -9.94 -0.35
C SER A 85 -4.33 -11.10 -1.22
N SER A 86 -3.86 -10.80 -2.44
CA SER A 86 -3.35 -11.77 -3.41
C SER A 86 -2.12 -12.54 -2.92
N PHE A 87 -1.46 -12.09 -1.85
CA PHE A 87 -0.32 -12.80 -1.26
C PHE A 87 -0.75 -13.87 -0.26
N CYS A 88 -2.03 -13.91 0.16
CA CYS A 88 -2.58 -15.08 0.82
C CYS A 88 -2.79 -16.23 -0.19
N THR A 89 -2.67 -17.49 0.24
CA THR A 89 -2.91 -18.66 -0.62
C THR A 89 -4.33 -18.73 -1.19
N ASP A 90 -5.28 -18.06 -0.53
CA ASP A 90 -6.68 -17.97 -0.93
C ASP A 90 -7.12 -16.56 -1.36
N SER A 91 -6.15 -15.69 -1.69
CA SER A 91 -6.39 -14.31 -2.12
C SER A 91 -7.22 -13.49 -1.12
N GLY A 92 -7.06 -13.75 0.18
CA GLY A 92 -7.70 -13.01 1.26
C GLY A 92 -9.14 -13.42 1.55
N ARG A 93 -9.67 -14.47 0.92
CA ARG A 93 -11.06 -14.92 1.14
C ARG A 93 -11.34 -15.28 2.60
N ALA A 94 -10.44 -15.99 3.28
CA ALA A 94 -10.59 -16.37 4.68
C ALA A 94 -10.70 -15.15 5.59
N ILE A 95 -9.86 -14.14 5.36
CA ILE A 95 -9.88 -12.88 6.12
C ILE A 95 -11.17 -12.11 5.83
N ASN A 96 -11.55 -11.97 4.56
CA ASN A 96 -12.78 -11.26 4.17
C ASN A 96 -14.05 -11.88 4.76
N SER A 97 -14.06 -13.20 4.93
CA SER A 97 -15.18 -13.96 5.53
C SER A 97 -15.01 -14.20 7.04
N ALA A 98 -14.04 -13.55 7.70
CA ALA A 98 -13.75 -13.70 9.12
C ALA A 98 -13.60 -15.16 9.59
N ARG A 99 -13.05 -16.02 8.73
CA ARG A 99 -12.90 -17.45 8.98
C ARG A 99 -11.78 -17.71 10.00
N PRO A 100 -11.99 -18.46 11.10
CA PRO A 100 -10.98 -18.64 12.15
C PRO A 100 -9.64 -19.21 11.67
N GLU A 101 -9.67 -19.99 10.59
CA GLU A 101 -8.49 -20.60 9.97
C GLU A 101 -7.69 -19.66 9.05
N TRP A 102 -8.07 -18.37 8.93
CA TRP A 102 -7.35 -17.39 8.11
C TRP A 102 -5.81 -17.36 8.32
N PRO A 103 -5.24 -17.64 9.50
CA PRO A 103 -3.79 -17.66 9.65
C PRO A 103 -3.10 -18.72 8.79
N THR A 104 -3.82 -19.79 8.41
CA THR A 104 -3.31 -20.86 7.54
C THR A 104 -3.08 -20.40 6.09
N THR A 105 -3.65 -19.26 5.69
CA THR A 105 -3.52 -18.74 4.32
C THR A 105 -2.37 -17.75 4.17
N LEU A 106 -1.75 -17.36 5.29
CA LEU A 106 -0.62 -16.42 5.31
C LEU A 106 0.65 -17.03 4.75
N GLN A 107 1.43 -16.20 4.07
CA GLN A 107 2.72 -16.55 3.48
C GLN A 107 3.73 -15.41 3.72
N GLY A 108 5.01 -15.69 3.47
CA GLY A 108 6.09 -14.70 3.56
C GLY A 108 6.12 -13.93 4.87
N LYS A 109 6.44 -12.64 4.80
CA LYS A 109 6.49 -11.75 5.97
C LYS A 109 5.17 -11.68 6.75
N ALA A 110 4.00 -11.79 6.10
CA ALA A 110 2.73 -11.77 6.83
C ALA A 110 2.60 -12.96 7.78
N LYS A 111 3.06 -14.15 7.36
CA LYS A 111 3.11 -15.33 8.23
C LYS A 111 4.08 -15.12 9.39
N GLU A 112 5.27 -14.59 9.13
CA GLU A 112 6.27 -14.33 10.20
C GLU A 112 5.77 -13.31 11.23
N ILE A 113 5.06 -12.26 10.79
CA ILE A 113 4.47 -11.28 11.70
C ILE A 113 3.38 -11.93 12.56
N TYR A 114 2.55 -12.81 11.97
CA TYR A 114 1.57 -13.57 12.74
C TYR A 114 2.23 -14.48 13.77
N ASP A 115 3.27 -15.23 13.36
CA ASP A 115 3.99 -16.14 14.26
C ASP A 115 4.67 -15.36 15.40
N LEU A 116 5.29 -14.21 15.11
CA LEU A 116 5.86 -13.31 16.10
C LEU A 116 4.80 -12.76 17.07
N PHE A 117 3.61 -12.41 16.57
CA PHE A 117 2.49 -12.04 17.42
C PHE A 117 2.11 -13.17 18.37
N VAL A 118 1.98 -14.41 17.87
CA VAL A 118 1.60 -15.58 18.68
C VAL A 118 2.64 -15.83 19.77
N GLU A 119 3.92 -15.74 19.44
CA GLU A 119 5.03 -16.00 20.37
C GLU A 119 5.18 -14.90 21.41
N VAL A 120 5.15 -13.63 21.00
CA VAL A 120 5.58 -12.51 21.85
C VAL A 120 4.40 -11.73 22.41
N ALA A 121 3.43 -11.35 21.58
CA ALA A 121 2.41 -10.39 21.98
C ALA A 121 1.19 -11.07 22.61
N ARG A 122 0.76 -12.22 22.07
CA ARG A 122 -0.43 -12.94 22.57
C ARG A 122 -0.34 -13.33 24.06
N PRO A 123 0.80 -13.83 24.59
CA PRO A 123 0.91 -14.13 26.02
C PRO A 123 0.74 -12.91 26.94
N HIS A 124 0.96 -11.71 26.41
CA HIS A 124 0.81 -10.44 27.12
C HIS A 124 -0.58 -9.82 26.95
N GLY A 125 -1.56 -10.58 26.44
CA GLY A 125 -2.95 -10.14 26.33
C GLY A 125 -3.29 -9.38 25.05
N TYR A 126 -2.33 -9.20 24.12
CA TYR A 126 -2.63 -8.62 22.83
C TYR A 126 -3.50 -9.56 21.99
N LYS A 127 -4.36 -8.96 21.15
CA LYS A 127 -5.11 -9.65 20.10
C LYS A 127 -4.63 -9.14 18.75
N LEU A 128 -4.66 -10.01 17.75
CA LEU A 128 -4.38 -9.66 16.35
C LEU A 128 -5.65 -9.87 15.54
N LYS A 129 -6.06 -8.83 14.82
CA LYS A 129 -7.13 -8.88 13.81
C LYS A 129 -6.52 -8.69 12.43
N ALA A 130 -7.07 -9.39 11.44
CA ALA A 130 -6.79 -9.14 10.04
C ALA A 130 -8.08 -8.70 9.35
N MET A 131 -8.01 -7.66 8.51
CA MET A 131 -9.17 -7.12 7.79
C MET A 131 -8.79 -6.70 6.38
N VAL A 132 -9.72 -6.80 5.44
CA VAL A 132 -9.57 -6.14 4.13
C VAL A 132 -9.73 -4.64 4.34
N ILE A 133 -8.73 -3.86 3.90
CA ILE A 133 -8.70 -2.40 4.09
C ILE A 133 -8.88 -1.62 2.78
N SER A 134 -8.88 -2.31 1.62
CA SER A 134 -9.19 -1.70 0.32
C SER A 134 -9.99 -2.65 -0.57
N PHE A 135 -10.86 -2.11 -1.43
CA PHE A 135 -11.74 -2.87 -2.33
C PHE A 135 -11.68 -2.38 -3.80
N PRO A 136 -10.51 -2.41 -4.46
CA PRO A 136 -10.40 -1.99 -5.85
C PRO A 136 -11.29 -2.84 -6.77
N GLY A 137 -12.18 -2.19 -7.53
CA GLY A 137 -13.12 -2.88 -8.40
C GLY A 137 -14.11 -3.81 -7.67
N GLY A 138 -14.34 -3.60 -6.37
CA GLY A 138 -15.22 -4.42 -5.55
C GLY A 138 -14.59 -5.73 -5.05
N MET A 139 -13.31 -5.97 -5.31
CA MET A 139 -12.57 -7.16 -4.87
C MET A 139 -11.63 -6.84 -3.71
N PRO A 140 -11.32 -7.78 -2.80
CA PRO A 140 -10.35 -7.55 -1.73
C PRO A 140 -8.99 -7.09 -2.27
N GLY A 141 -8.54 -5.91 -1.89
CA GLY A 141 -7.28 -5.31 -2.29
C GLY A 141 -6.18 -5.63 -1.30
N ASP A 142 -6.05 -4.81 -0.27
CA ASP A 142 -5.05 -4.95 0.78
C ASP A 142 -5.65 -5.50 2.07
N ILE A 143 -4.83 -6.24 2.80
CA ILE A 143 -5.09 -6.72 4.14
C ILE A 143 -4.32 -5.86 5.13
N GLY A 144 -4.98 -5.43 6.19
CA GLY A 144 -4.36 -4.79 7.36
C GLY A 144 -4.32 -5.73 8.55
N PHE A 145 -3.20 -5.74 9.26
CA PHE A 145 -3.03 -6.37 10.57
C PHE A 145 -3.14 -5.33 11.67
N PHE A 146 -4.03 -5.57 12.63
CA PHE A 146 -4.33 -4.67 13.73
C PHE A 146 -3.99 -5.36 15.05
N LEU A 147 -3.04 -4.81 15.80
CA LEU A 147 -2.80 -5.20 17.17
C LEU A 147 -3.74 -4.42 18.08
N ASN A 148 -4.42 -5.14 18.97
CA ASN A 148 -5.36 -4.61 19.95
C ASN A 148 -4.92 -4.99 21.36
N TRP A 149 -4.96 -4.04 22.28
CA TRP A 149 -4.61 -4.18 23.71
C TRP A 149 -5.72 -3.64 24.62
N GLU A 150 -6.96 -3.66 24.13
CA GLU A 150 -8.11 -3.32 24.95
C GLU A 150 -8.29 -4.36 26.06
N ALA A 151 -8.57 -3.89 27.27
CA ALA A 151 -8.84 -4.77 28.40
C ALA A 151 -9.99 -5.73 28.04
N PRO A 152 -9.92 -7.02 28.41
CA PRO A 152 -11.05 -7.90 28.28
C PRO A 152 -12.26 -7.28 28.98
N VAL A 153 -13.39 -7.19 28.28
CA VAL A 153 -14.66 -6.86 28.93
C VAL A 153 -14.98 -8.05 29.83
N GLY A 154 -14.98 -7.82 31.14
CA GLY A 154 -15.33 -8.82 32.15
C GLY A 154 -16.80 -9.18 32.13
#